data_AF-A0AAW1HS11-F1
#
_entry.id   AF-A0AAW1HS11-F1
#
_cell.length_a   1.000
_cell.length_b   1.000
_cell.length_c   1.000
_cell.angle_alpha   90.00
_cell.angle_beta   90.00
_cell.angle_gamma   90.00
#
_symmetry.space_group_name_H-M   'P 1'
#
loop_
_entity.id
_entity.type
_entity.pdbx_description
1 polymer ?
#
loop_
_entity_poly.entity_id
_entity_poly.type
_entity_poly.pdbx_seq_one_letter_code
_entity_poly.pdbx_strand_id
1 'polypeptide(L)'
;MYVQKTSIRFSLDLKRLLDEIRASKGVKPYKLYFDNLFAGMIVLRHLNNIGCVGTGTIQENQIPKSCSLTNKKLLQNSQEEHESALDKANGILLARWVDNGVVTTASTCFGVNPFGQVRRYSQAEKKCNAWQLDKKSGGSLAQLNFRRAIVQKYLKSYGIPPKGPGRPSISSNSVSCKTISDDLRYDAKNHIITRIADNKRRRYAGEDAGSKGLKNACTVKALEDAIKNWLRRAKERLCLKLKKSSITTL
;
A
#
# COMPACT_ATOMS: atom_id res chain seq x y z
N MET A 1 19.48 0.59 -15.69
CA MET A 1 18.58 0.15 -16.79
C MET A 1 17.17 -0.25 -16.34
N TYR A 2 16.97 -0.86 -15.17
CA TYR A 2 15.63 -1.28 -14.69
C TYR A 2 14.68 -0.09 -14.38
N VAL A 3 15.19 0.99 -13.77
CA VAL A 3 14.40 2.18 -13.37
C VAL A 3 13.81 2.93 -14.57
N GLN A 4 14.54 3.02 -15.69
CA GLN A 4 14.03 3.64 -16.91
C GLN A 4 12.89 2.82 -17.54
N LYS A 5 13.02 1.48 -17.60
CA LYS A 5 11.99 0.61 -18.19
C LYS A 5 10.67 0.63 -17.41
N THR A 6 10.72 0.66 -16.07
CA THR A 6 9.50 0.77 -15.23
C THR A 6 8.87 2.16 -15.34
N SER A 7 9.68 3.23 -15.34
CA SER A 7 9.20 4.60 -15.50
C SER A 7 8.53 4.83 -16.87
N ILE A 8 9.09 4.26 -17.95
CA ILE A 8 8.51 4.33 -19.30
C ILE A 8 7.16 3.60 -19.36
N ARG A 9 7.07 2.37 -18.82
CA ARG A 9 5.80 1.61 -18.81
C ARG A 9 4.70 2.33 -18.05
N PHE A 10 4.99 2.84 -16.85
CA PHE A 10 4.03 3.58 -16.03
C PHE A 10 3.52 4.85 -16.73
N SER A 11 4.40 5.55 -17.45
CA SER A 11 4.01 6.73 -18.23
C SER A 11 3.07 6.40 -19.40
N LEU A 12 3.15 5.19 -19.96
CA LEU A 12 2.31 4.76 -21.08
C LEU A 12 0.91 4.36 -20.61
N ASP A 13 0.81 3.63 -19.50
CA ASP A 13 -0.47 3.24 -18.91
C ASP A 13 -1.27 4.46 -18.43
N LEU A 14 -0.58 5.45 -17.85
CA LEU A 14 -1.21 6.69 -17.41
C LEU A 14 -1.73 7.52 -18.61
N LYS A 15 -0.97 7.60 -19.71
CA LYS A 15 -1.44 8.25 -20.94
C LYS A 15 -2.71 7.59 -21.48
N ARG A 16 -2.70 6.26 -21.57
CA ARG A 16 -3.86 5.50 -22.02
C ARG A 16 -5.09 5.76 -21.13
N LEU A 17 -4.92 5.79 -19.81
CA LEU A 17 -6.00 6.14 -18.88
C LEU A 17 -6.55 7.55 -19.15
N LEU A 18 -5.68 8.52 -19.39
CA LEU A 18 -6.08 9.90 -19.68
C LEU A 18 -6.84 10.02 -21.01
N ASP A 19 -6.42 9.28 -22.03
CA ASP A 19 -7.11 9.21 -23.33
C ASP A 19 -8.49 8.57 -23.20
N GLU A 20 -8.62 7.49 -22.41
CA GLU A 20 -9.90 6.83 -22.12
C GLU A 20 -10.87 7.75 -21.33
N ILE A 21 -10.34 8.51 -20.35
CA ILE A 21 -11.13 9.51 -19.61
C ILE A 21 -11.65 10.61 -20.54
N ARG A 22 -10.83 11.05 -21.51
CA ARG A 22 -11.24 12.04 -22.52
C ARG A 22 -12.32 11.49 -23.44
N ALA A 23 -12.12 10.27 -23.96
CA ALA A 23 -13.06 9.63 -24.88
C ALA A 23 -14.44 9.40 -24.24
N SER A 24 -14.48 9.03 -22.95
CA SER A 24 -15.72 8.71 -22.25
C SER A 24 -16.55 9.91 -21.80
N LYS A 25 -15.92 11.06 -21.51
CA LYS A 25 -16.61 12.22 -20.89
C LYS A 25 -16.67 13.49 -21.75
N GLY A 26 -16.14 13.44 -22.97
CA GLY A 26 -16.06 14.59 -23.88
C GLY A 26 -14.99 15.60 -23.47
N VAL A 27 -14.79 16.64 -24.29
CA VAL A 27 -13.77 17.68 -24.07
C VAL A 27 -14.27 18.70 -23.04
N LYS A 28 -14.14 18.36 -21.74
CA LYS A 28 -14.32 19.32 -20.65
C LYS A 28 -12.95 19.73 -20.10
N PRO A 29 -12.75 21.02 -19.73
CA PRO A 29 -11.49 21.49 -19.16
C PRO A 29 -11.34 20.96 -17.72
N TYR A 30 -10.86 19.73 -17.60
CA TYR A 30 -10.56 19.13 -16.30
C TYR A 30 -9.26 19.70 -15.74
N LYS A 31 -9.28 20.04 -14.46
CA LYS A 31 -8.08 20.35 -13.66
C LYS A 31 -7.68 19.09 -12.92
N LEU A 32 -6.60 18.45 -13.37
CA LEU A 32 -6.11 17.21 -12.80
C LEU A 32 -5.05 17.49 -11.74
N TYR A 33 -5.14 16.77 -10.62
CA TYR A 33 -4.19 16.86 -9.53
C TYR A 33 -3.50 15.52 -9.33
N PHE A 34 -2.17 15.54 -9.31
CA PHE A 34 -1.35 14.33 -9.24
C PHE A 34 -0.53 14.32 -7.96
N ASP A 35 -0.46 13.13 -7.37
CA ASP A 35 0.49 12.85 -6.30
C ASP A 35 1.91 12.60 -6.86
N ASN A 36 2.89 12.58 -5.98
CA ASN A 36 4.32 12.58 -6.27
C ASN A 36 4.82 11.42 -7.16
N LEU A 37 4.08 10.31 -7.16
CA LEU A 37 4.40 9.15 -7.98
C LEU A 37 3.98 9.33 -9.45
N PHE A 38 2.92 10.09 -9.68
CA PHE A 38 2.25 10.20 -10.99
C PHE A 38 2.54 11.51 -11.70
N ALA A 39 3.00 12.54 -10.97
CA ALA A 39 3.34 13.80 -11.58
C ALA A 39 4.76 13.76 -12.18
N GLY A 40 4.85 14.17 -13.44
CA GLY A 40 6.10 14.29 -14.18
C GLY A 40 5.95 15.24 -15.35
N MET A 41 7.06 15.83 -15.80
CA MET A 41 7.06 16.83 -16.88
C MET A 41 6.46 16.30 -18.19
N ILE A 42 6.69 15.01 -18.49
CA ILE A 42 6.15 14.34 -19.68
C ILE A 42 4.62 14.27 -19.62
N VAL A 43 4.06 13.98 -18.45
CA VAL A 43 2.61 13.87 -18.24
C VAL A 43 1.97 15.24 -18.38
N LEU A 44 2.53 16.26 -17.73
CA LEU A 44 2.00 17.63 -17.79
C LEU A 44 2.07 18.23 -19.20
N ARG A 45 3.16 18.00 -19.94
CA ARG A 45 3.26 18.38 -21.36
C ARG A 45 2.19 17.72 -22.20
N HIS A 46 1.98 16.42 -22.00
CA HIS A 46 0.97 15.68 -22.74
C HIS A 46 -0.44 16.20 -22.44
N LEU A 47 -0.75 16.46 -21.16
CA LEU A 47 -2.01 17.07 -20.75
C LEU A 47 -2.26 18.41 -21.44
N ASN A 48 -1.24 19.27 -21.48
CA ASN A 48 -1.34 20.57 -22.14
C ASN A 48 -1.66 20.42 -23.64
N ASN A 49 -1.00 19.47 -24.33
CA ASN A 49 -1.23 19.19 -25.74
C ASN A 49 -2.65 18.65 -26.05
N ILE A 50 -3.26 17.93 -25.10
CA ILE A 50 -4.64 17.43 -25.26
C ILE A 50 -5.70 18.43 -24.78
N GLY A 51 -5.30 19.62 -24.31
CA GLY A 51 -6.20 20.67 -23.84
C GLY A 51 -6.68 20.49 -22.38
N CYS A 52 -5.99 19.66 -21.60
CA CYS A 52 -6.24 19.47 -20.17
C CYS A 52 -5.18 20.21 -19.36
N VAL A 53 -5.52 20.61 -18.13
CA VAL A 53 -4.54 21.24 -17.22
C VAL A 53 -4.25 20.34 -16.02
N GLY A 54 -2.99 20.34 -15.60
CA GLY A 54 -2.50 19.45 -14.55
C GLY A 54 -1.67 20.19 -13.53
N THR A 55 -1.74 19.74 -12.27
CA THR A 55 -0.85 20.18 -11.19
C THR A 55 -0.44 18.98 -10.36
N GLY A 56 0.82 18.90 -9.96
CA GLY A 56 1.25 17.81 -9.09
C GLY A 56 2.63 18.03 -8.48
N THR A 57 2.89 17.30 -7.41
CA THR A 57 4.19 17.29 -6.74
C THR A 57 5.16 16.47 -7.58
N ILE A 58 6.34 17.00 -7.90
CA ILE A 58 7.31 16.34 -8.78
C ILE A 58 8.57 15.96 -7.99
N GLN A 59 9.04 14.73 -8.22
CA GLN A 59 10.35 14.29 -7.73
C GLN A 59 11.48 14.97 -8.51
N GLU A 60 12.56 15.32 -7.80
CA GLU A 60 13.72 16.02 -8.38
C GLU A 60 14.33 15.27 -9.57
N ASN A 61 14.38 13.94 -9.49
CA ASN A 61 14.89 13.08 -10.56
C ASN A 61 14.05 13.11 -11.84
N GLN A 62 12.82 13.65 -11.78
CA GLN A 62 11.93 13.82 -12.93
C GLN A 62 11.98 15.23 -13.53
N ILE A 63 12.75 16.14 -12.93
CA ILE A 63 12.97 17.50 -13.44
C ILE A 63 14.17 17.46 -14.39
N PRO A 64 14.05 17.95 -15.64
CA PRO A 64 15.18 17.97 -16.55
C PRO A 64 16.25 18.92 -16.02
N LYS A 65 17.53 18.55 -16.18
CA LYS A 65 18.67 19.35 -15.73
C LYS A 65 18.75 20.74 -16.38
N SER A 66 18.04 20.94 -17.48
CA SER A 66 17.91 22.23 -18.17
C SER A 66 17.06 23.24 -17.40
N CYS A 67 16.26 22.80 -16.42
CA CYS A 67 15.49 23.72 -15.58
C CYS A 67 16.42 24.35 -14.53
N SER A 68 16.49 25.67 -14.52
CA SER A 68 17.25 26.49 -13.58
C SER A 68 16.58 26.57 -12.20
N LEU A 69 16.50 25.43 -11.52
CA LEU A 69 16.05 25.33 -10.13
C LEU A 69 17.23 24.99 -9.22
N THR A 70 17.39 25.75 -8.14
CA THR A 70 18.43 25.62 -7.13
C THR A 70 18.32 24.29 -6.40
N ASN A 71 19.43 23.59 -6.17
CA ASN A 71 19.41 22.27 -5.54
C ASN A 71 18.64 22.25 -4.21
N LYS A 72 17.88 21.18 -3.92
CA LYS A 72 17.08 21.07 -2.69
C LYS A 72 17.87 21.35 -1.42
N LYS A 73 19.11 20.89 -1.33
CA LYS A 73 19.94 21.09 -0.13
C LYS A 73 20.35 22.55 0.06
N LEU A 74 20.56 23.28 -1.04
CA LEU A 74 20.92 24.69 -0.99
C LEU A 74 19.72 25.53 -0.58
N LEU A 75 18.55 25.25 -1.14
CA LEU A 75 17.32 25.97 -0.78
C LEU A 75 16.89 25.73 0.67
N GLN A 76 17.06 24.49 1.18
CA GLN A 76 16.74 24.18 2.58
C GLN A 76 17.57 25.01 3.58
N ASN A 77 18.75 25.45 3.18
CA ASN A 77 19.69 26.21 4.00
C ASN A 77 19.73 27.71 3.64
N SER A 78 18.99 28.15 2.62
CA SER A 78 18.96 29.54 2.19
C SER A 78 17.89 30.35 2.95
N GLN A 79 18.04 31.67 2.96
CA GLN A 79 16.98 32.58 3.42
C GLN A 79 15.78 32.64 2.47
N GLU A 80 15.93 32.21 1.21
CA GLU A 80 14.83 32.15 0.25
C GLU A 80 13.89 30.98 0.57
N GLU A 81 12.66 31.29 1.00
CA GLU A 81 11.65 30.28 1.35
C GLU A 81 11.05 29.59 0.12
N HIS A 82 11.12 30.22 -1.06
CA HIS A 82 10.54 29.70 -2.30
C HIS A 82 11.31 30.15 -3.54
N GLU A 83 11.25 29.33 -4.58
CA GLU A 83 11.87 29.53 -5.89
C GLU A 83 10.86 29.11 -6.96
N SER A 84 10.91 29.72 -8.14
CA SER A 84 10.12 29.25 -9.28
C SER A 84 10.89 29.32 -10.59
N ALA A 85 10.56 28.41 -11.50
CA ALA A 85 11.12 28.36 -12.84
C ALA A 85 10.00 28.07 -13.84
N LEU A 86 9.95 28.84 -14.93
CA LEU A 86 8.97 28.66 -16.00
C LEU A 86 9.61 28.00 -17.21
N ASP A 87 9.12 26.84 -17.59
CA ASP A 87 9.39 26.23 -18.89
C ASP A 87 8.50 26.90 -19.95
N LYS A 88 9.03 27.97 -20.57
CA LYS A 88 8.33 28.75 -21.60
C LYS A 88 7.95 27.91 -22.82
N ALA A 89 8.72 26.87 -23.15
CA ALA A 89 8.46 26.05 -24.33
C ALA A 89 7.22 25.16 -24.15
N ASN A 90 6.99 24.68 -22.93
CA ASN A 90 5.89 23.75 -22.63
C ASN A 90 4.74 24.41 -21.83
N GLY A 91 4.92 25.66 -21.37
CA GLY A 91 3.94 26.36 -20.53
C GLY A 91 3.81 25.72 -19.14
N ILE A 92 4.90 25.18 -18.59
CA ILE A 92 4.89 24.50 -17.29
C ILE A 92 5.65 25.34 -16.28
N LEU A 93 4.97 25.75 -15.21
CA LEU A 93 5.58 26.43 -14.08
C LEU A 93 5.99 25.40 -13.02
N LEU A 94 7.24 25.47 -12.60
CA LEU A 94 7.76 24.76 -11.45
C LEU A 94 7.86 25.76 -10.28
N ALA A 95 7.27 25.41 -9.15
CA ALA A 95 7.40 26.13 -7.90
C ALA A 95 8.01 25.20 -6.86
N ARG A 96 9.01 25.70 -6.14
CA ARG A 96 9.73 25.00 -5.09
C ARG A 96 9.70 25.84 -3.83
N TRP A 97 9.47 25.22 -2.68
CA TRP A 97 9.49 25.94 -1.41
C TRP A 97 9.93 25.03 -0.27
N VAL A 98 10.39 25.66 0.80
CA VAL A 98 10.80 25.01 2.03
C VAL A 98 9.57 24.82 2.92
N ASP A 99 9.36 23.60 3.39
CA ASP A 99 8.38 23.24 4.42
C ASP A 99 9.12 22.41 5.50
N ASN A 100 8.53 21.33 6.02
CA ASN A 100 9.27 20.29 6.75
C ASN A 100 10.44 19.69 5.94
N GLY A 101 10.40 19.85 4.62
CA GLY A 101 11.49 19.65 3.69
C GLY A 101 11.18 20.38 2.39
N VAL A 102 12.10 20.33 1.42
CA VAL A 102 11.89 21.00 0.14
C VAL A 102 10.87 20.26 -0.73
N VAL A 103 9.75 20.92 -1.00
CA VAL A 103 8.69 20.44 -1.89
C VAL A 103 8.86 21.10 -3.25
N THR A 104 8.64 20.36 -4.34
CA THR A 104 8.59 20.91 -5.69
C THR A 104 7.29 20.48 -6.35
N THR A 105 6.59 21.44 -6.93
CA THR A 105 5.32 21.26 -7.61
C THR A 105 5.44 21.82 -9.01
N ALA A 106 4.83 21.14 -9.97
CA ALA A 106 4.68 21.67 -11.32
C ALA A 106 3.21 21.86 -11.65
N SER A 107 2.91 22.92 -12.38
CA SER A 107 1.56 23.26 -12.81
C SER A 107 1.56 23.82 -14.23
N THR A 108 0.52 23.48 -14.99
CA THR A 108 0.26 24.10 -16.31
C THR A 108 -0.79 25.22 -16.24
N CYS A 109 -1.40 25.45 -15.08
CA CYS A 109 -2.52 26.38 -14.94
C CYS A 109 -2.42 27.37 -13.77
N PHE A 110 -1.53 27.14 -12.82
CA PHE A 110 -1.33 28.04 -11.68
C PHE A 110 -0.02 28.79 -11.80
N GLY A 111 -0.07 30.07 -11.42
CA GLY A 111 1.08 30.92 -11.16
C GLY A 111 1.60 30.78 -9.73
N VAL A 112 2.69 31.48 -9.40
CA VAL A 112 3.20 31.55 -8.03
C VAL A 112 2.40 32.52 -7.15
N ASN A 113 1.94 33.63 -7.75
CA ASN A 113 1.22 34.68 -7.04
C ASN A 113 -0.31 34.54 -7.19
N PRO A 114 -1.11 34.94 -6.18
CA PRO A 114 -0.70 35.47 -4.87
C PRO A 114 -0.33 34.39 -3.86
N PHE A 115 0.55 34.71 -2.91
CA PHE A 115 0.84 33.85 -1.78
C PHE A 115 -0.30 33.88 -0.76
N GLY A 116 -0.66 32.72 -0.24
CA GLY A 116 -1.73 32.56 0.74
C GLY A 116 -1.32 31.62 1.87
N GLN A 117 -1.89 31.85 3.04
CA GLN A 117 -1.64 30.99 4.21
C GLN A 117 -2.40 29.68 4.05
N VAL A 118 -1.69 28.55 4.14
CA VAL A 118 -2.28 27.21 3.99
C VAL A 118 -2.55 26.60 5.36
N ARG A 119 -3.78 26.11 5.58
CA ARG A 119 -4.11 25.31 6.76
C ARG A 119 -3.64 23.87 6.57
N ARG A 120 -2.57 23.48 7.28
CA ARG A 120 -2.05 22.10 7.28
C ARG A 120 -2.47 21.34 8.53
N TYR A 121 -2.45 20.02 8.42
CA TYR A 121 -2.55 19.13 9.56
C TYR A 121 -1.35 19.33 10.49
N SER A 122 -1.59 19.86 11.70
CA SER A 122 -0.60 19.86 12.77
C SER A 122 -0.70 18.56 13.55
N GLN A 123 0.41 17.81 13.71
CA GLN A 123 0.43 16.61 14.56
C GLN A 123 0.26 16.96 16.05
N ALA A 124 0.87 18.06 16.50
CA ALA A 124 0.81 18.51 17.90
C ALA A 124 -0.62 18.89 18.29
N GLU A 125 -1.30 19.65 17.43
CA GLU A 125 -2.67 20.09 17.68
C GLU A 125 -3.73 19.10 17.18
N LYS A 126 -3.30 18.12 16.37
CA LYS A 126 -4.08 17.12 15.63
C LYS A 126 -5.24 17.69 14.78
N LYS A 127 -5.30 19.01 14.57
CA LYS A 127 -6.48 19.83 14.23
C LYS A 127 -7.20 19.54 12.91
N CYS A 128 -6.67 18.70 12.02
CA CYS A 128 -7.26 18.48 10.69
C CYS A 128 -7.66 17.02 10.44
N ASN A 129 -8.12 16.32 11.47
CA ASN A 129 -8.75 15.01 11.32
C ASN A 129 -10.28 15.15 11.34
N ALA A 130 -10.99 14.56 10.38
CA ALA A 130 -12.46 14.55 10.33
C ALA A 130 -13.11 14.12 11.66
N TRP A 131 -12.45 13.20 12.38
CA TRP A 131 -12.87 12.75 13.71
C TRP A 131 -12.87 13.85 14.78
N GLN A 132 -11.97 14.82 14.68
CA GLN A 132 -11.92 15.93 15.63
C GLN A 132 -12.92 17.02 15.33
N LEU A 133 -13.24 17.24 14.05
CA LEU A 133 -14.35 18.09 13.67
C LEU A 133 -15.66 17.51 14.21
N ASP A 134 -15.85 16.20 14.08
CA ASP A 134 -16.97 15.46 14.68
C ASP A 134 -17.02 15.67 16.20
N LYS A 135 -15.89 15.48 16.90
CA LYS A 135 -15.80 15.71 18.36
C LYS A 135 -16.11 17.16 18.78
N LYS A 136 -15.59 18.15 18.05
CA LYS A 136 -15.89 19.58 18.29
C LYS A 136 -17.35 19.93 18.04
N SER A 137 -18.01 19.21 17.13
CA SER A 137 -19.43 19.38 16.82
C SER A 137 -20.35 18.63 17.79
N GLY A 138 -19.83 18.08 18.89
CA GLY A 138 -20.58 17.31 19.87
C GLY A 138 -20.68 15.81 19.59
N GLY A 139 -19.89 15.28 18.64
CA GLY A 139 -19.87 13.87 18.29
C GLY A 139 -19.42 12.97 19.45
N SER A 140 -20.30 12.07 19.88
CA SER A 140 -20.01 11.17 21.01
C SER A 140 -19.17 9.94 20.62
N LEU A 141 -19.11 9.59 19.32
CA LEU A 141 -18.49 8.35 18.87
C LEU A 141 -17.00 8.22 19.23
N ALA A 142 -16.61 7.05 19.74
CA ALA A 142 -15.22 6.66 19.89
C ALA A 142 -14.53 6.59 18.51
N GLN A 143 -13.21 6.89 18.47
CA GLN A 143 -12.44 6.99 17.21
C GLN A 143 -12.57 5.75 16.32
N LEU A 144 -12.55 4.56 16.93
CA LEU A 144 -12.69 3.29 16.21
C LEU A 144 -14.04 3.18 15.51
N ASN A 145 -15.11 3.56 16.18
CA ASN A 145 -16.48 3.50 15.65
C ASN A 145 -16.69 4.55 14.57
N PHE A 146 -16.10 5.74 14.72
CA PHE A 146 -16.11 6.78 13.70
C PHE A 146 -15.44 6.30 12.39
N ARG A 147 -14.24 5.69 12.48
CA ARG A 147 -13.56 5.12 11.31
C ARG A 147 -14.38 4.02 10.65
N ARG A 148 -14.98 3.12 11.44
CA ARG A 148 -15.86 2.06 10.93
C ARG A 148 -17.06 2.63 10.19
N ALA A 149 -17.70 3.66 10.73
CA ALA A 149 -18.85 4.30 10.09
C ALA A 149 -18.49 4.91 8.72
N ILE A 150 -17.35 5.59 8.62
CA ILE A 150 -16.85 6.12 7.34
C ILE A 150 -16.63 4.96 6.34
N VAL A 151 -15.88 3.93 6.73
CA VAL A 151 -15.58 2.81 5.85
C VAL A 151 -16.85 2.11 5.36
N GLN A 152 -17.81 1.86 6.25
CA GLN A 152 -19.10 1.25 5.89
C GLN A 152 -19.89 2.12 4.91
N LYS A 153 -19.91 3.45 5.11
CA LYS A 153 -20.56 4.39 4.17
C LYS A 153 -19.92 4.35 2.78
N TYR A 154 -18.58 4.34 2.71
CA TYR A 154 -17.86 4.25 1.45
C TYR A 154 -18.06 2.91 0.75
N LEU A 155 -17.97 1.79 1.48
CA LEU A 155 -18.23 0.45 0.94
C LEU A 155 -19.66 0.32 0.43
N LYS A 156 -20.64 0.91 1.12
CA LYS A 156 -22.03 0.90 0.66
C LYS A 156 -22.26 1.76 -0.58
N SER A 157 -21.57 2.90 -0.68
CA SER A 157 -21.78 3.88 -1.77
C SER A 157 -20.99 3.53 -3.04
N TYR A 158 -19.79 2.96 -2.87
CA TYR A 158 -18.83 2.75 -3.96
C TYR A 158 -18.25 1.34 -4.02
N GLY A 159 -18.58 0.48 -3.05
CA GLY A 159 -18.09 -0.89 -3.04
C GLY A 159 -18.78 -1.72 -4.12
N ILE A 160 -18.02 -2.64 -4.72
CA ILE A 160 -18.58 -3.66 -5.58
C ILE A 160 -19.36 -4.62 -4.67
N PRO A 161 -20.66 -4.85 -4.91
CA PRO A 161 -21.42 -5.77 -4.09
C PRO A 161 -20.78 -7.17 -4.13
N PRO A 162 -20.70 -7.87 -3.00
CA PRO A 162 -20.17 -9.23 -2.99
C PRO A 162 -21.02 -10.09 -3.91
N LYS A 163 -20.36 -10.90 -4.76
CA LYS A 163 -21.02 -11.73 -5.80
C LYS A 163 -21.88 -12.87 -5.24
N GLY A 164 -21.93 -13.06 -3.92
CA GLY A 164 -22.72 -14.09 -3.27
C GLY A 164 -22.74 -13.93 -1.75
N PRO A 165 -23.58 -14.70 -1.04
CA PRO A 165 -23.60 -14.71 0.41
C PRO A 165 -22.21 -15.12 0.93
N GLY A 166 -21.59 -14.24 1.72
CA GLY A 166 -20.32 -14.53 2.37
C GLY A 166 -20.47 -15.72 3.34
N ARG A 167 -19.33 -16.31 3.70
CA ARG A 167 -19.27 -17.41 4.69
C ARG A 167 -19.99 -16.99 5.97
N PRO A 168 -21.00 -17.75 6.45
CA PRO A 168 -21.72 -17.41 7.67
C PRO A 168 -20.76 -17.33 8.85
N SER A 169 -20.95 -16.34 9.73
CA SER A 169 -20.07 -16.07 10.88
C SER A 169 -20.23 -17.08 12.02
N ILE A 170 -21.24 -17.96 11.95
CA ILE A 170 -21.65 -18.87 13.00
C ILE A 170 -21.96 -20.23 12.38
N SER A 171 -21.27 -21.28 12.81
CA SER A 171 -21.74 -22.65 12.66
C SER A 171 -22.75 -22.94 13.78
N SER A 172 -24.01 -23.19 13.44
CA SER A 172 -25.08 -23.42 14.43
C SER A 172 -24.90 -24.73 15.22
N ASN A 173 -24.06 -25.66 14.75
CA ASN A 173 -24.05 -27.05 15.23
C ASN A 173 -22.70 -27.54 15.79
N SER A 174 -21.73 -26.67 16.13
CA SER A 174 -20.44 -27.13 16.72
C SER A 174 -20.42 -26.99 18.23
N VAL A 175 -20.07 -28.08 18.92
CA VAL A 175 -19.91 -28.14 20.38
C VAL A 175 -18.57 -27.53 20.81
N SER A 176 -17.57 -27.53 19.92
CA SER A 176 -16.18 -27.18 20.24
C SER A 176 -15.77 -25.74 19.89
N CYS A 177 -16.31 -25.13 18.81
CA CYS A 177 -16.22 -23.68 18.58
C CYS A 177 -17.19 -23.18 17.52
N LYS A 178 -17.56 -21.90 17.63
CA LYS A 178 -18.51 -21.23 16.70
C LYS A 178 -18.00 -21.05 15.26
N THR A 179 -16.75 -21.41 14.96
CA THR A 179 -16.02 -20.98 13.75
C THR A 179 -15.65 -22.12 12.81
N ILE A 180 -15.57 -23.36 13.29
CA ILE A 180 -15.08 -24.52 12.53
C ILE A 180 -15.97 -25.72 12.88
N SER A 181 -16.44 -26.45 11.85
CA SER A 181 -17.21 -27.69 12.02
C SER A 181 -16.41 -28.74 12.80
N ASP A 182 -17.08 -29.53 13.62
CA ASP A 182 -16.46 -30.60 14.41
C ASP A 182 -15.87 -31.70 13.51
N ASP A 183 -16.42 -31.91 12.30
CA ASP A 183 -15.89 -32.86 11.30
C ASP A 183 -14.49 -32.50 10.81
N LEU A 184 -14.16 -31.20 10.73
CA LEU A 184 -12.83 -30.72 10.34
C LEU A 184 -11.80 -30.83 11.47
N ARG A 185 -12.27 -31.03 12.71
CA ARG A 185 -11.41 -31.21 13.90
C ARG A 185 -11.18 -32.67 14.25
N TYR A 186 -11.91 -33.58 13.60
CA TYR A 186 -11.78 -35.01 13.83
C TYR A 186 -10.49 -35.51 13.16
N ASP A 187 -9.50 -35.92 13.95
CA ASP A 187 -8.22 -36.40 13.43
C ASP A 187 -8.19 -37.92 13.17
N ALA A 188 -9.38 -38.54 13.10
CA ALA A 188 -9.62 -39.97 12.91
C ALA A 188 -9.07 -40.89 14.02
N LYS A 189 -8.64 -40.34 15.17
CA LYS A 189 -8.17 -41.12 16.33
C LYS A 189 -9.13 -41.06 17.52
N ASN A 190 -10.44 -40.94 17.27
CA ASN A 190 -11.51 -40.91 18.28
C ASN A 190 -11.30 -39.90 19.44
N HIS A 191 -10.65 -38.75 19.20
CA HIS A 191 -10.56 -37.70 20.22
C HIS A 191 -11.08 -36.36 19.74
N ILE A 192 -11.83 -35.69 20.63
CA ILE A 192 -12.37 -34.35 20.41
C ILE A 192 -11.42 -33.35 21.06
N ILE A 193 -11.00 -32.34 20.32
CA ILE A 193 -10.19 -31.24 20.84
C ILE A 193 -11.07 -30.37 21.75
N THR A 194 -11.01 -30.61 23.06
CA THR A 194 -11.71 -29.82 24.09
C THR A 194 -10.82 -28.70 24.63
N ARG A 195 -11.45 -27.68 25.23
CA ARG A 195 -10.72 -26.62 25.95
C ARG A 195 -10.41 -27.10 27.37
N ILE A 196 -9.16 -26.97 27.79
CA ILE A 196 -8.71 -27.26 29.16
C ILE A 196 -9.25 -26.16 30.10
N ALA A 197 -9.73 -26.54 31.29
CA ALA A 197 -10.34 -25.64 32.29
C ALA A 197 -9.45 -24.42 32.64
N ASP A 198 -8.13 -24.62 32.68
CA ASP A 198 -7.16 -23.57 33.02
C ASP A 198 -6.94 -22.52 31.92
N ASN A 199 -7.52 -22.70 30.72
CA ASN A 199 -7.38 -21.82 29.54
C ASN A 199 -5.92 -21.49 29.14
N LYS A 200 -4.94 -22.25 29.65
CA LYS A 200 -3.51 -22.11 29.35
C LYS A 200 -3.18 -22.86 28.05
N ARG A 201 -2.47 -22.18 27.15
CA ARG A 201 -2.05 -22.75 25.86
C ARG A 201 -0.89 -23.73 26.08
N ARG A 202 -1.12 -25.03 25.88
CA ARG A 202 -0.11 -26.10 25.99
C ARG A 202 0.12 -26.77 24.63
N ARG A 203 1.25 -27.49 24.47
CA ARG A 203 1.53 -28.27 23.24
C ARG A 203 0.71 -29.56 23.14
N TYR A 204 0.35 -30.15 24.28
CA TYR A 204 -0.56 -31.30 24.39
C TYR A 204 -1.19 -31.33 25.80
N ALA A 205 -2.17 -32.23 26.01
CA ALA A 205 -3.04 -32.26 27.19
C ALA A 205 -2.61 -33.24 28.31
N GLY A 206 -1.35 -33.67 28.34
CA GLY A 206 -0.85 -34.54 29.42
C GLY A 206 -0.47 -33.74 30.68
N GLU A 207 -0.50 -34.38 31.85
CA GLU A 207 -0.10 -33.77 33.13
C GLU A 207 1.35 -33.25 33.11
N ASP A 208 2.20 -33.86 32.29
CA ASP A 208 3.61 -33.47 32.09
C ASP A 208 3.79 -32.25 31.15
N ALA A 209 2.71 -31.68 30.63
CA ALA A 209 2.79 -30.61 29.63
C ALA A 209 3.21 -29.28 30.28
N GLY A 210 4.52 -29.06 30.38
CA GLY A 210 5.11 -27.82 30.87
C GLY A 210 4.62 -26.59 30.10
N SER A 211 4.11 -25.58 30.83
CA SER A 211 3.69 -24.29 30.26
C SER A 211 4.91 -23.42 29.91
N LYS A 212 5.62 -23.76 28.84
CA LYS A 212 6.61 -22.85 28.26
C LYS A 212 5.90 -21.91 27.29
N GLY A 213 5.86 -20.63 27.66
CA GLY A 213 5.46 -19.54 26.76
C GLY A 213 6.22 -19.64 25.44
N LEU A 214 5.56 -19.27 24.34
CA LEU A 214 6.17 -19.25 23.01
C LEU A 214 7.43 -18.38 23.03
N LYS A 215 8.61 -19.00 23.17
CA LYS A 215 9.84 -18.40 22.66
C LYS A 215 9.82 -18.64 21.16
N ASN A 216 9.50 -17.60 20.40
CA ASN A 216 9.84 -17.53 18.98
C ASN A 216 11.35 -17.56 18.89
N ALA A 217 11.92 -18.75 18.69
CA ALA A 217 13.30 -18.90 18.30
C ALA A 217 13.35 -19.95 17.20
N CYS A 218 13.21 -19.50 15.95
CA CYS A 218 14.00 -20.08 14.87
C CYS A 218 15.46 -19.88 15.26
N THR A 219 16.05 -20.87 15.92
CA THR A 219 17.51 -20.91 16.05
C THR A 219 18.07 -21.31 14.69
N VAL A 220 19.19 -20.68 14.30
CA VAL A 220 19.91 -20.99 13.03
C VAL A 220 20.12 -22.49 12.87
N LYS A 221 20.33 -23.21 13.98
CA LYS A 221 20.45 -24.66 14.05
C LYS A 221 19.23 -25.42 13.50
N ALA A 222 18.01 -24.97 13.79
CA ALA A 222 16.79 -25.60 13.28
C ALA A 222 16.62 -25.40 11.76
N LEU A 223 17.10 -24.28 11.23
CA LEU A 223 17.12 -24.02 9.79
C LEU A 223 18.21 -24.86 9.10
N GLU A 224 19.40 -24.93 9.67
CA GLU A 224 20.50 -25.77 9.17
C GLU A 224 20.13 -27.26 9.15
N ASP A 225 19.48 -27.75 10.20
CA ASP A 225 19.03 -29.13 10.28
C ASP A 225 17.93 -29.41 9.25
N ALA A 226 17.02 -28.46 9.00
CA ALA A 226 16.02 -28.58 7.93
C ALA A 226 16.67 -28.61 6.53
N ILE A 227 17.68 -27.78 6.28
CA ILE A 227 18.43 -27.75 5.01
C ILE A 227 19.19 -29.08 4.81
N LYS A 228 19.89 -29.58 5.84
CA LYS A 228 20.61 -30.86 5.78
C LYS A 228 19.64 -32.03 5.49
N ASN A 229 18.47 -32.02 6.13
CA ASN A 229 17.47 -33.06 5.96
C ASN A 229 16.81 -33.03 4.58
N TRP A 230 16.60 -31.82 4.02
CA TRP A 230 16.13 -31.62 2.65
C TRP A 230 17.16 -32.12 1.62
N LEU A 231 18.45 -31.78 1.78
CA LEU A 231 19.52 -32.26 0.92
C LEU A 231 19.67 -33.79 0.94
N ARG A 232 19.52 -34.41 2.11
CA ARG A 232 19.50 -35.87 2.24
C ARG A 232 18.38 -36.50 1.41
N ARG A 233 17.15 -36.01 1.56
CA ARG A 233 15.99 -36.49 0.80
C ARG A 233 16.13 -36.25 -0.71
N ALA A 234 16.76 -35.16 -1.12
CA ALA A 234 17.04 -34.88 -2.53
C ALA A 234 18.02 -35.91 -3.12
N LYS A 235 19.09 -36.27 -2.38
CA LYS A 235 20.04 -37.33 -2.77
C LYS A 235 19.36 -38.70 -2.88
N GLU A 236 18.52 -39.07 -1.93
CA GLU A 236 17.77 -40.33 -1.96
C GLU A 236 16.84 -40.42 -3.18
N ARG A 237 16.16 -39.32 -3.52
CA ARG A 237 15.31 -39.24 -4.72
C ARG A 237 16.11 -39.37 -6.01
N LEU A 238 17.30 -38.78 -6.08
CA LEU A 238 18.18 -38.90 -7.25
C LEU A 238 18.69 -40.34 -7.41
N CYS A 239 19.11 -40.99 -6.32
CA CYS A 239 19.52 -42.40 -6.32
C CYS A 239 18.39 -43.34 -6.76
N LEU A 240 17.16 -43.11 -6.29
CA LEU A 240 15.99 -43.88 -6.74
C LEU A 240 15.71 -43.67 -8.24
N LYS A 241 15.92 -42.45 -8.75
CA LYS A 241 15.72 -42.11 -10.17
C LYS A 241 16.76 -42.79 -11.06
N LEU A 242 18.02 -42.82 -10.64
CA LEU A 242 19.12 -43.51 -11.33
C LEU A 242 18.96 -45.04 -11.30
N LYS A 243 18.53 -45.61 -10.17
CA LYS A 243 18.22 -47.05 -10.07
C LYS A 243 17.06 -47.47 -10.98
N LYS A 244 16.03 -46.62 -11.12
CA LYS A 244 14.93 -46.88 -12.06
C LYS A 244 15.37 -46.81 -13.52
N SER A 245 16.24 -45.86 -13.89
CA SER A 245 16.75 -45.77 -15.26
C SER A 245 17.63 -46.97 -15.65
N SER A 246 18.41 -47.54 -14.73
CA SER A 246 19.24 -48.73 -15.02
C SER A 246 18.43 -50.03 -15.15
N ILE A 247 17.23 -50.10 -14.60
CA ILE A 247 16.34 -51.27 -14.72
C ILE A 247 15.54 -51.24 -16.03
N THR A 248 15.46 -50.09 -16.71
CA THR A 248 14.68 -49.93 -17.95
C THR A 248 15.50 -50.15 -19.23
N THR A 249 16.76 -50.58 -19.10
CA THR A 249 17.71 -50.78 -20.23
C THR A 249 18.20 -52.22 -20.38
N LEU A 250 17.46 -53.19 -19.84
CA LEU A 250 17.54 -54.63 -20.13
C LEU A 250 16.19 -55.09 -20.64
#